data_AF-A0A2M7WXD5-F1
#
_entry.id   AF-A0A2M7WXD5-F1
#
_cell.length_a   1.000
_cell.length_b   1.000
_cell.length_c   1.000
_cell.angle_alpha   90.00
_cell.angle_beta   90.00
_cell.angle_gamma   90.00
#
_symmetry.space_group_name_H-M   'P 1'
#
loop_
_entity.id
_entity.type
_entity.pdbx_description
1 polymer ?
#
loop_
_entity_poly.entity_id
_entity_poly.type
_entity_poly.pdbx_seq_one_letter_code
_entity_poly.pdbx_strand_id
1 'polypeptide(L)'
;NPDCDSATLMHRLTMAGLEVESVEPLGDGLERVFVAEIVSAIKHPNADKLQVCEVSLGATERYQIVCGAPNARVGIKVPLAMIGARLPNGTEIKKAKLRDVES
;
A
#
# COMPACT_ATOMS: atom_id res chain seq x y z
N ASN A 1 3.89 11.92 -19.63
CA ASN A 1 4.15 10.58 -20.18
C ASN A 1 4.36 10.70 -21.68
N PRO A 2 5.23 9.87 -22.28
CA PRO A 2 5.38 9.83 -23.73
C PRO A 2 4.09 9.33 -24.41
N ASP A 3 3.82 9.82 -25.62
CA ASP A 3 2.67 9.44 -26.45
C ASP A 3 2.91 8.12 -27.20
N CYS A 4 3.33 7.08 -26.48
CA CYS A 4 3.47 5.72 -27.00
C CYS A 4 3.39 4.71 -25.87
N ASP A 5 3.05 3.46 -26.20
CA ASP A 5 3.12 2.36 -25.24
C ASP A 5 4.57 1.99 -24.88
N SER A 6 4.72 1.23 -23.80
CA SER A 6 6.03 0.79 -23.32
C SER A 6 6.80 0.00 -24.38
N ALA A 7 6.12 -0.86 -25.16
CA ALA A 7 6.74 -1.66 -26.22
C ALA A 7 7.42 -0.78 -27.29
N THR A 8 6.70 0.23 -27.76
CA THR A 8 7.19 1.19 -28.75
C THR A 8 8.33 2.03 -28.18
N LEU A 9 8.21 2.47 -26.92
CA LEU A 9 9.26 3.25 -26.27
C LEU A 9 10.57 2.45 -26.15
N MET A 10 10.48 1.21 -25.68
CA MET A 10 11.65 0.33 -25.53
C MET A 10 12.34 0.07 -26.85
N HIS A 11 11.56 -0.24 -27.89
CA HIS A 11 12.11 -0.43 -29.23
C HIS A 11 12.86 0.82 -29.73
N ARG A 12 12.28 2.02 -29.54
CA ARG A 12 12.93 3.28 -29.94
C ARG A 12 14.22 3.55 -29.17
N LEU A 13 14.26 3.25 -27.87
CA LEU A 13 15.48 3.37 -27.05
C LEU A 13 16.57 2.46 -27.59
N THR A 14 16.27 1.18 -27.80
CA THR A 14 17.23 0.21 -28.37
C THR A 14 17.74 0.65 -29.74
N MET A 15 16.86 1.13 -30.63
CA MET A 15 17.25 1.63 -31.95
C MET A 15 18.04 2.93 -31.91
N ALA A 16 17.93 3.71 -30.83
CA ALA A 16 18.75 4.90 -30.57
C ALA A 16 20.12 4.56 -29.96
N GLY A 17 20.44 3.28 -29.77
CA GLY A 17 21.68 2.82 -29.14
C GLY A 17 21.64 2.79 -27.61
N LEU A 18 20.46 2.97 -27.02
CA LEU A 18 20.22 2.86 -25.57
C LEU A 18 19.61 1.49 -25.30
N GLU A 19 20.45 0.51 -24.98
CA GLU A 19 19.99 -0.84 -24.66
C GLU A 19 19.02 -0.83 -23.46
N VAL A 20 17.90 -1.53 -23.62
CA VAL A 20 16.92 -1.77 -22.54
C VAL A 20 17.20 -3.15 -21.96
N GLU A 21 17.82 -3.18 -20.79
CA GLU A 21 18.24 -4.43 -20.12
C GLU A 21 17.06 -5.21 -19.54
N SER A 22 16.11 -4.53 -18.90
CA SER A 22 14.95 -5.16 -18.27
C SER A 22 13.73 -4.26 -18.25
N VAL A 23 12.59 -4.90 -18.04
CA VAL A 23 11.27 -4.26 -18.00
C VAL A 23 10.49 -4.94 -16.89
N GLU A 24 10.12 -4.16 -15.88
CA GLU A 24 9.39 -4.67 -14.73
C GLU A 24 8.05 -3.93 -14.61
N PRO A 25 6.91 -4.59 -14.90
CA PRO A 25 5.61 -3.99 -14.66
C PRO A 25 5.40 -3.80 -13.15
N LEU A 26 5.00 -2.60 -12.76
CA LEU A 26 4.67 -2.26 -11.38
C LEU A 26 3.15 -2.07 -11.25
N GLY A 27 2.61 -2.45 -10.10
CA GLY A 27 1.23 -2.15 -9.72
C GLY A 27 0.23 -3.30 -9.83
N ASP A 28 0.65 -4.47 -10.29
CA ASP A 28 -0.15 -5.70 -10.17
C ASP A 28 -0.49 -5.99 -8.71
N GLY A 29 -1.71 -6.44 -8.40
CA GLY A 29 -2.11 -6.74 -7.03
C GLY A 29 -2.43 -5.52 -6.16
N LEU A 30 -2.60 -4.34 -6.78
CA LEU A 30 -3.07 -3.14 -6.08
C LEU A 30 -4.60 -2.97 -6.15
N GLU A 31 -5.33 -3.99 -6.62
CA GLU A 31 -6.78 -3.95 -6.60
C GLU A 31 -7.27 -3.82 -5.15
N ARG A 32 -8.09 -2.80 -4.88
CA ARG A 32 -8.60 -2.46 -3.54
C ARG A 32 -7.52 -1.98 -2.55
N VAL A 33 -6.39 -1.49 -3.06
CA VAL A 33 -5.45 -0.66 -2.30
C VAL A 33 -5.77 0.81 -2.56
N PHE A 34 -6.03 1.57 -1.51
CA PHE A 34 -6.42 2.98 -1.60
C PHE A 34 -5.42 3.87 -0.87
N VAL A 35 -5.38 5.15 -1.23
CA VAL A 35 -4.62 6.14 -0.47
C VAL A 35 -5.49 6.59 0.70
N ALA A 36 -5.02 6.34 1.93
CA ALA A 36 -5.65 6.73 3.18
C ALA A 36 -4.78 7.73 3.94
N GLU A 37 -5.33 8.41 4.94
CA GLU A 37 -4.58 9.24 5.89
C GLU A 37 -4.68 8.67 7.31
N ILE A 38 -3.56 8.63 8.04
CA ILE A 38 -3.57 8.26 9.47
C ILE A 38 -4.08 9.46 10.28
N VAL A 39 -5.25 9.33 10.90
CA VAL A 39 -5.86 10.40 11.72
C VAL A 39 -5.60 10.21 13.22
N SER A 40 -5.27 9.00 13.65
CA SER A 40 -4.86 8.68 15.02
C SER A 40 -3.84 7.54 15.02
N ALA A 41 -2.87 7.58 15.93
CA ALA A 41 -1.90 6.51 16.14
C ALA A 41 -1.52 6.44 17.63
N ILE A 42 -1.97 5.40 18.32
CA ILE A 42 -1.71 5.18 19.75
C ILE A 42 -0.91 3.89 19.95
N LYS A 43 -0.11 3.83 21.03
CA LYS A 43 0.65 2.62 21.34
C LYS A 43 -0.31 1.48 21.66
N HIS A 44 -0.01 0.28 21.15
CA HIS A 44 -0.83 -0.90 21.40
C HIS A 44 -0.75 -1.32 22.88
N PRO A 45 -1.88 -1.61 23.55
CA PRO A 45 -1.89 -1.93 24.99
C PRO A 45 -1.10 -3.20 25.32
N ASN A 46 -1.15 -4.20 24.44
CA ASN A 46 -0.53 -5.52 24.66
C ASN A 46 0.76 -5.75 23.83
N ALA A 47 1.37 -4.70 23.25
CA ALA A 47 2.56 -4.86 22.42
C ALA A 47 3.41 -3.58 22.30
N ASP A 48 4.68 -3.68 22.65
CA ASP A 48 5.58 -2.52 22.65
C ASP A 48 5.95 -1.99 21.27
N LYS A 49 5.95 -2.86 20.26
CA LYS A 49 6.35 -2.54 18.88
C LYS A 49 5.17 -2.31 17.93
N LEU A 50 3.94 -2.27 18.44
CA LEU A 50 2.75 -2.08 17.63
C LEU A 50 2.02 -0.80 18.03
N GLN A 51 1.29 -0.26 17.07
CA GLN A 51 0.42 0.89 17.21
C GLN A 51 -0.97 0.52 16.70
N VAL A 52 -2.00 1.04 17.36
CA VAL A 52 -3.37 1.03 16.85
C VAL A 52 -3.58 2.35 16.12
N CYS A 53 -3.73 2.27 14.81
CA CYS A 53 -3.92 3.41 13.93
C CYS A 53 -5.39 3.52 13.52
N GLU A 54 -5.92 4.73 13.51
CA GLU A 54 -7.18 5.04 12.83
C GLU A 54 -6.82 5.67 11.48
N VAL A 55 -7.27 5.04 10.39
CA VAL A 55 -7.00 5.48 9.02
C VAL A 55 -8.28 5.90 8.32
N SER A 56 -8.21 6.98 7.55
CA SER A 56 -9.35 7.59 6.86
C SER A 56 -9.20 7.47 5.34
N LEU A 57 -10.26 7.03 4.66
CA LEU A 57 -10.37 7.05 3.19
C LEU A 57 -11.13 8.27 2.65
N GLY A 58 -11.42 9.24 3.52
CA GLY A 58 -12.28 10.38 3.24
C GLY A 58 -13.02 10.85 4.49
N ALA A 59 -13.96 11.78 4.33
CA ALA A 59 -14.55 12.49 5.47
C ALA A 59 -15.27 11.57 6.49
N THR A 60 -15.88 10.48 6.05
CA THR A 60 -16.77 9.66 6.89
C THR A 60 -16.26 8.25 7.17
N GLU A 61 -15.39 7.70 6.33
CA GLU A 61 -14.93 6.31 6.45
C GLU A 61 -13.62 6.25 7.23
N ARG A 62 -13.67 5.54 8.36
CA ARG A 62 -12.51 5.32 9.22
C ARG A 62 -12.36 3.84 9.54
N TYR A 63 -11.12 3.37 9.55
CA TYR A 63 -10.77 1.99 9.81
C TYR A 63 -9.72 1.93 10.90
N GLN A 64 -9.84 0.94 11.79
CA GLN A 64 -8.82 0.65 12.78
C GLN A 64 -7.86 -0.37 12.22
N ILE A 65 -6.57 -0.07 12.23
CA ILE A 65 -5.50 -0.93 11.71
C ILE A 65 -4.41 -1.06 12.75
N VAL A 66 -4.00 -2.29 13.07
CA VAL A 66 -2.81 -2.53 13.89
C VAL A 66 -1.58 -2.49 12.99
N CYS A 67 -0.68 -1.52 13.21
CA CYS A 67 0.53 -1.34 12.42
C CYS A 67 1.78 -1.47 13.29
N GLY A 68 2.82 -2.13 12.78
CA GLY A 68 4.12 -2.23 13.45
C GLY A 68 5.22 -1.38 12.82
N ALA A 69 4.90 -0.61 11.78
CA ALA A 69 5.89 0.18 11.07
C ALA A 69 6.29 1.41 11.90
N PRO A 70 7.60 1.64 12.16
CA PRO A 70 8.05 2.71 13.07
C PRO A 70 7.77 4.12 12.54
N ASN A 71 7.45 4.25 11.26
CA ASN A 71 7.13 5.51 10.60
C ASN A 71 5.62 5.83 10.57
N ALA A 72 4.76 4.95 11.10
CA ALA A 72 3.32 5.17 11.20
C ALA A 72 3.00 6.28 12.21
N ARG A 73 2.58 7.44 11.71
CA ARG A 73 2.30 8.65 12.51
C ARG A 73 1.13 9.43 11.91
N VAL A 74 0.45 10.21 12.73
CA VAL A 74 -0.70 11.03 12.32
C VAL A 74 -0.31 12.02 11.22
N GLY A 75 -1.22 12.24 10.27
CA GLY A 75 -1.11 13.23 9.18
C GLY A 75 -0.39 12.76 7.93
N ILE A 76 0.07 11.50 7.89
CA ILE A 76 0.71 10.94 6.68
C ILE A 76 -0.32 10.19 5.82
N LYS A 77 -0.13 10.29 4.50
CA LYS A 77 -0.85 9.45 3.54
C LYS A 77 -0.16 8.10 3.38
N VAL A 78 -0.93 7.02 3.41
CA VAL A 78 -0.46 5.63 3.35
C VAL A 78 -1.30 4.79 2.41
N PRO A 79 -0.74 3.72 1.82
CA PRO A 79 -1.53 2.70 1.14
C PRO A 79 -2.30 1.87 2.17
N LEU A 80 -3.62 1.81 2.01
CA LEU A 80 -4.53 0.96 2.78
C LEU A 80 -5.04 -0.17 1.90
N ALA A 81 -4.63 -1.40 2.19
CA ALA A 81 -5.16 -2.60 1.56
C ALA A 81 -6.46 -3.01 2.27
N MET A 82 -7.59 -2.93 1.57
CA MET A 82 -8.89 -3.27 2.13
C MET A 82 -9.12 -4.78 2.18
N ILE A 83 -10.09 -5.23 2.99
CA ILE A 83 -10.49 -6.64 3.02
C ILE A 83 -10.86 -7.12 1.61
N GLY A 84 -10.29 -8.26 1.21
CA GLY A 84 -10.39 -8.82 -0.13
C GLY A 84 -9.39 -8.24 -1.14
N ALA A 85 -8.47 -7.36 -0.75
CA ALA A 85 -7.31 -7.01 -1.56
C ALA A 85 -6.38 -8.23 -1.69
N ARG A 86 -5.80 -8.42 -2.87
CA ARG A 86 -4.83 -9.49 -3.15
C ARG A 86 -3.49 -8.84 -3.49
N LEU A 87 -2.55 -8.91 -2.57
CA LEU A 87 -1.23 -8.29 -2.72
C LEU A 87 -0.35 -9.08 -3.73
N PRO A 88 0.67 -8.43 -4.33
CA PRO A 88 1.54 -9.05 -5.33
C PRO A 88 2.22 -10.34 -4.87
N ASN A 89 2.43 -10.51 -3.56
CA ASN A 89 3.00 -11.72 -2.97
C ASN A 89 1.99 -12.88 -2.80
N GLY A 90 0.77 -12.74 -3.31
CA GLY A 90 -0.31 -13.72 -3.19
C GLY A 90 -1.14 -13.63 -1.91
N THR A 91 -0.83 -12.70 -1.01
CA THR A 91 -1.55 -12.53 0.27
C THR A 91 -2.92 -11.92 0.04
N GLU A 92 -3.96 -12.57 0.55
CA GLU A 92 -5.32 -12.04 0.57
C GLU A 92 -5.63 -11.40 1.92
N ILE A 93 -6.06 -10.14 1.93
CA ILE A 93 -6.40 -9.42 3.16
C ILE A 93 -7.75 -9.89 3.71
N LYS A 94 -7.74 -10.36 4.96
CA LYS A 94 -8.91 -10.84 5.71
C LYS A 94 -8.94 -10.17 7.07
N LYS A 95 -10.13 -10.05 7.67
CA LYS A 95 -10.27 -9.60 9.06
C LYS A 95 -9.47 -10.51 9.98
N ALA A 96 -8.65 -9.93 10.84
CA ALA A 96 -7.83 -10.68 11.77
C ALA A 96 -7.78 -9.97 13.13
N LYS A 97 -7.64 -10.78 14.20
CA LYS A 97 -7.34 -10.26 15.53
C LYS A 97 -5.84 -10.35 15.75
N LEU A 98 -5.22 -9.21 16.02
CA LEU A 98 -3.81 -9.16 16.37
C LEU A 98 -3.70 -8.79 17.85
N ARG A 99 -3.28 -9.74 18.70
CA ARG A 99 -3.06 -9.54 20.15
C ARG A 99 -4.27 -8.89 20.86
N ASP A 100 -5.43 -9.46 20.59
CA ASP A 100 -6.74 -9.09 21.16
C ASP A 100 -7.36 -7.79 20.65
N VAL A 101 -6.75 -7.13 19.67
CA VAL A 101 -7.32 -5.97 18.96
C VAL A 101 -7.73 -6.38 17.54
N GLU A 102 -8.95 -6.03 17.14
CA GLU A 102 -9.45 -6.26 15.78
C GLU A 102 -8.82 -5.28 14.79
N SER A 103 -8.47 -5.81 13.60
CA SER A 103 -7.93 -5.07 12.46
C SER A 103 -8.55 -5.53 11.14
#